data_AF-A0A924TV37-F1
#
_entry.id   AF-A0A924TV37-F1
#
_cell.length_a   1.000
_cell.length_b   1.000
_cell.length_c   1.000
_cell.angle_alpha   90.00
_cell.angle_beta   90.00
_cell.angle_gamma   90.00
#
_symmetry.space_group_name_H-M   'P 1'
#
loop_
_entity.id
_entity.type
_entity.pdbx_description
1 polymer ?
#
loop_
_entity_poly.entity_id
_entity_poly.type
_entity_poly.pdbx_seq_one_letter_code
_entity_poly.pdbx_strand_id
1 'polypeptide(L)'
;VFLDSQLTHAPGPAGNDVPAGSTYLARSPGTASTWDNVSFINCRIGDHVAAAGWAGAGVQGQPAPHPAGPHASAVAGWHEYGSMDLAGKRLSLAGRVGGQPPGQAQPMARWQVFQGFHGGSGWRPVAPIGP
;
A
#
# COMPACT_ATOMS: atom_id res chain seq x y z
N VAL A 1 4.97 4.83 -2.21
CA VAL A 1 5.53 3.62 -1.58
C VAL A 1 5.65 3.86 -0.08
N PHE A 2 5.17 2.92 0.73
CA PHE A 2 5.41 2.82 2.17
C PHE A 2 6.27 1.58 2.40
N LEU A 3 7.39 1.73 3.11
CA LEU A 3 8.36 0.67 3.34
C LEU A 3 8.71 0.60 4.82
N ASP A 4 8.68 -0.60 5.39
CA ASP A 4 9.01 -0.88 6.80
C ASP A 4 8.28 0.08 7.77
N SER A 5 7.08 0.52 7.37
CA SER A 5 6.30 1.56 8.04
C SER A 5 5.21 0.95 8.94
N GLN A 6 4.70 1.72 9.89
CA GLN A 6 3.56 1.31 10.72
C GLN A 6 2.34 2.18 10.41
N LEU A 7 1.22 1.54 10.12
CA LEU A 7 -0.09 2.15 9.96
C LEU A 7 -0.87 1.89 11.24
N THR A 8 -1.00 2.92 12.06
CA THR A 8 -1.66 2.87 13.38
C THR A 8 -2.84 3.83 13.41
N HIS A 9 -3.74 3.62 14.36
CA HIS A 9 -4.77 4.59 14.74
C HIS A 9 -4.67 4.86 16.23
N ALA A 10 -5.27 5.97 16.65
CA ALA A 10 -5.44 6.34 18.03
C ALA A 10 -6.67 7.26 18.14
N PRO A 11 -7.25 7.41 19.33
CA PRO A 11 -8.31 8.37 19.57
C PRO A 11 -7.93 9.78 19.11
N GLY A 12 -8.82 10.42 18.37
CA GLY A 12 -8.67 11.83 18.01
C GLY A 12 -8.84 12.76 19.22
N PRO A 13 -8.70 14.09 19.05
CA PRO A 13 -8.79 15.06 20.14
C PRO A 13 -10.12 15.02 20.93
N ALA A 14 -11.21 14.58 20.29
CA ALA A 14 -12.52 14.42 20.92
C ALA A 14 -12.73 13.03 21.58
N GLY A 15 -11.71 12.17 21.62
CA GLY A 15 -11.77 10.84 22.22
C GLY A 15 -12.37 9.73 21.33
N ASN A 16 -12.89 10.06 20.14
CA ASN A 16 -13.37 9.07 19.18
C ASN A 16 -12.18 8.35 18.53
N ASP A 17 -12.21 7.02 18.52
CA ASP A 17 -11.22 6.18 17.84
C ASP A 17 -11.77 5.63 16.50
N VAL A 18 -10.87 5.08 15.70
CA VAL A 18 -11.18 4.46 14.42
C VAL A 18 -11.67 3.03 14.65
N PRO A 19 -12.88 2.66 14.21
CA PRO A 19 -13.35 1.28 14.31
C PRO A 19 -12.48 0.30 13.53
N ALA A 20 -12.44 -0.95 14.00
CA ALA A 20 -11.78 -2.03 13.28
C ALA A 20 -12.38 -2.20 11.87
N GLY A 21 -11.52 -2.35 10.87
CA GLY A 21 -11.88 -2.59 9.48
C GLY A 21 -12.60 -1.45 8.76
N SER A 22 -12.60 -0.22 9.29
CA SER A 22 -13.33 0.92 8.70
C SER A 22 -12.49 1.78 7.74
N THR A 23 -11.17 1.57 7.67
CA THR A 23 -10.27 2.32 6.78
C THR A 23 -9.72 1.44 5.65
N TYR A 24 -9.12 2.08 4.65
CA TYR A 24 -8.56 1.42 3.49
C TYR A 24 -7.18 2.02 3.19
N LEU A 25 -6.30 1.21 2.60
CA LEU A 25 -4.92 1.54 2.26
C LEU A 25 -4.83 2.67 1.22
N ALA A 26 -5.71 2.62 0.21
CA ALA A 26 -5.85 3.66 -0.81
C ALA A 26 -7.21 3.53 -1.50
N ARG A 27 -7.59 4.57 -2.24
CA ARG A 27 -8.72 4.61 -3.18
C ARG A 27 -8.26 5.28 -4.47
N SER A 28 -8.89 4.94 -5.59
CA SER A 28 -8.60 5.57 -6.87
C SER A 28 -9.34 6.91 -6.98
N PRO A 29 -8.78 7.92 -7.66
CA PRO A 29 -9.56 9.08 -8.08
C PRO A 29 -10.48 8.77 -9.27
N GLY A 30 -10.33 7.60 -9.92
CA GLY A 30 -11.30 7.09 -10.90
C GLY A 30 -11.25 7.74 -12.29
N THR A 31 -10.17 8.42 -12.64
CA THR A 31 -10.01 9.04 -13.96
C THR A 31 -9.12 8.19 -14.87
N ALA A 32 -9.40 8.20 -16.17
CA ALA A 32 -8.59 7.49 -17.16
C ALA A 32 -7.14 8.03 -17.29
N SER A 33 -6.88 9.24 -16.77
CA SER A 33 -5.55 9.85 -16.76
C SER A 33 -4.76 9.61 -15.48
N THR A 34 -5.31 8.89 -14.50
CA THR A 34 -4.60 8.61 -13.24
C THR A 34 -3.98 7.23 -13.23
N TRP A 35 -2.69 7.14 -12.91
CA TRP A 35 -2.02 5.87 -12.68
C TRP A 35 -1.81 5.66 -11.19
N ASP A 36 -2.73 4.92 -10.59
CA ASP A 36 -2.63 4.42 -9.24
C ASP A 36 -1.33 3.63 -9.08
N ASN A 37 -0.46 4.10 -8.20
CA ASN A 37 0.83 3.45 -7.94
C ASN A 37 1.19 3.58 -6.45
N VAL A 38 0.61 2.68 -5.66
CA VAL A 38 0.80 2.65 -4.21
C VAL A 38 1.28 1.26 -3.83
N SER A 39 2.34 1.19 -3.04
CA SER A 39 2.91 -0.07 -2.56
C SER A 39 3.13 0.01 -1.05
N PHE A 40 2.71 -1.01 -0.33
CA PHE A 40 3.02 -1.24 1.08
C PHE A 40 3.94 -2.45 1.20
N ILE A 41 5.17 -2.26 1.66
CA ILE A 41 6.19 -3.31 1.72
C ILE A 41 6.67 -3.43 3.17
N ASN A 42 6.53 -4.63 3.73
CA ASN A 42 6.87 -4.96 5.12
C ASN A 42 6.22 -4.03 6.15
N CYS A 43 5.03 -3.52 5.85
CA CYS A 43 4.32 -2.61 6.74
C CYS A 43 3.64 -3.37 7.88
N ARG A 44 3.61 -2.77 9.08
CA ARG A 44 2.74 -3.22 10.17
C ARG A 44 1.44 -2.45 10.11
N ILE A 45 0.31 -3.14 10.15
CA ILE A 45 -1.00 -2.55 9.89
C ILE A 45 -1.92 -2.88 11.07
N GLY A 46 -2.48 -1.84 11.69
CA GLY A 46 -3.49 -1.96 12.73
C GLY A 46 -4.81 -2.53 12.22
N ASP A 47 -5.65 -2.99 13.13
CA ASP A 47 -6.95 -3.62 12.83
C ASP A 47 -7.99 -2.68 12.21
N HIS A 48 -7.81 -1.36 12.32
CA HIS A 48 -8.62 -0.36 11.62
C HIS A 48 -8.70 -0.53 10.09
N VAL A 49 -7.71 -1.17 9.44
CA VAL A 49 -7.73 -1.38 7.98
C VAL A 49 -8.60 -2.59 7.61
N ALA A 50 -9.54 -2.39 6.69
CA ALA A 50 -10.45 -3.42 6.20
C ALA A 50 -9.69 -4.63 5.63
N ALA A 51 -10.27 -5.83 5.78
CA ALA A 51 -9.73 -7.05 5.18
C ALA A 51 -9.60 -6.96 3.65
N ALA A 52 -10.51 -6.23 2.99
CA ALA A 52 -10.42 -5.91 1.56
C ALA A 52 -9.16 -5.12 1.18
N GLY A 53 -8.58 -4.38 2.14
CA GLY A 53 -7.37 -3.56 1.99
C GLY A 53 -7.61 -2.29 1.21
N TRP A 54 -8.18 -2.38 0.01
CA TRP A 54 -8.31 -1.26 -0.93
C TRP A 54 -9.76 -0.85 -1.13
N ALA A 55 -9.98 0.46 -1.25
CA ALA A 55 -11.29 1.04 -1.54
C ALA A 55 -11.50 1.17 -3.05
N GLY A 56 -11.69 0.02 -3.72
CA GLY A 56 -11.98 -0.06 -5.16
C GLY A 56 -13.47 -0.24 -5.47
N ALA A 57 -13.78 -0.55 -6.73
CA ALA A 57 -15.14 -0.82 -7.18
C ALA A 57 -15.88 -1.81 -6.27
N GLY A 58 -17.10 -1.44 -5.85
CA GLY A 58 -17.91 -2.22 -4.91
C GLY A 58 -17.78 -1.78 -3.44
N VAL A 59 -16.79 -0.97 -3.10
CA VAL A 59 -16.68 -0.34 -1.77
C VAL A 59 -17.34 1.04 -1.83
N GLN A 60 -18.54 1.21 -1.25
CA GLN A 60 -19.19 2.53 -1.07
C GLN A 60 -19.17 3.46 -2.30
N GLY A 61 -19.40 2.91 -3.50
CA GLY A 61 -19.40 3.69 -4.75
C GLY A 61 -18.02 4.21 -5.20
N GLN A 62 -16.92 3.69 -4.63
CA GLN A 62 -15.57 4.05 -5.05
C GLN A 62 -15.28 3.54 -6.47
N PRO A 63 -14.50 4.29 -7.25
CA PRO A 63 -14.16 3.90 -8.61
C PRO A 63 -13.20 2.70 -8.62
N ALA A 64 -13.14 2.01 -9.76
CA ALA A 64 -12.12 1.00 -10.00
C ALA A 64 -10.72 1.64 -10.06
N PRO A 65 -9.66 0.93 -9.65
CA PRO A 65 -8.29 1.40 -9.83
C PRO A 65 -7.92 1.54 -11.30
N HIS A 66 -6.97 2.42 -11.62
CA HIS A 66 -6.36 2.49 -12.95
C HIS A 66 -4.84 2.45 -12.84
N PRO A 67 -4.14 1.51 -13.49
CA PRO A 67 -4.68 0.40 -14.28
C PRO A 67 -5.40 -0.66 -13.42
N ALA A 68 -6.49 -1.22 -13.95
CA ALA A 68 -7.20 -2.35 -13.34
C ALA A 68 -6.72 -3.69 -13.91
N GLY A 69 -6.97 -4.77 -13.16
CA GLY A 69 -6.85 -6.14 -13.66
C GLY A 69 -5.45 -6.48 -14.18
N PRO A 70 -5.33 -7.05 -15.41
CA PRO A 70 -4.05 -7.55 -15.94
C PRO A 70 -3.05 -6.43 -16.30
N HIS A 71 -3.49 -5.17 -16.33
CA HIS A 71 -2.64 -4.03 -16.60
C HIS A 71 -1.96 -3.47 -15.33
N ALA A 72 -2.40 -3.90 -14.14
CA ALA A 72 -1.58 -3.77 -12.94
C ALA A 72 -0.35 -4.67 -13.12
N SER A 73 0.85 -4.12 -12.93
CA SER A 73 2.13 -4.80 -13.15
C SER A 73 3.03 -4.65 -11.93
N ALA A 74 4.20 -5.29 -11.90
CA ALA A 74 5.15 -5.14 -10.79
C ALA A 74 5.58 -3.68 -10.50
N VAL A 75 5.30 -2.73 -11.40
CA VAL A 75 5.64 -1.31 -11.28
C VAL A 75 4.44 -0.36 -11.34
N ALA A 76 3.21 -0.88 -11.45
CA ALA A 76 1.99 -0.07 -11.57
C ALA A 76 0.77 -0.74 -10.92
N GLY A 77 -0.02 0.04 -10.19
CA GLY A 77 -1.19 -0.43 -9.47
C GLY A 77 -1.04 -0.36 -7.95
N TRP A 78 -1.88 -1.14 -7.27
CA TRP A 78 -1.87 -1.28 -5.81
C TRP A 78 -1.20 -2.58 -5.40
N HIS A 79 -0.16 -2.45 -4.57
CA HIS A 79 0.70 -3.55 -4.16
C HIS A 79 0.82 -3.65 -2.65
N GLU A 80 0.90 -4.88 -2.17
CA GLU A 80 1.18 -5.19 -0.78
C GLU A 80 2.11 -6.41 -0.71
N TYR A 81 3.20 -6.30 0.04
CA TYR A 81 4.15 -7.38 0.26
C TYR A 81 4.57 -7.45 1.72
N GLY A 82 4.52 -8.65 2.30
CA GLY A 82 5.08 -8.90 3.63
C GLY A 82 4.39 -8.15 4.77
N SER A 83 3.19 -7.62 4.59
CA SER A 83 2.48 -6.91 5.65
C SER A 83 2.21 -7.81 6.86
N MET A 84 2.26 -7.18 8.03
CA MET A 84 2.10 -7.81 9.33
C MET A 84 1.04 -7.06 10.15
N ASP A 85 0.50 -7.70 11.18
CA ASP A 85 -0.17 -6.98 12.26
C ASP A 85 0.86 -6.19 13.09
N LEU A 86 0.38 -5.37 14.03
CA LEU A 86 1.27 -4.56 14.88
C LEU A 86 2.22 -5.43 15.74
N ALA A 87 1.82 -6.65 16.10
CA ALA A 87 2.65 -7.61 16.82
C ALA A 87 3.73 -8.28 15.94
N GLY A 88 3.63 -8.19 14.61
CA GLY A 88 4.60 -8.73 13.66
C GLY A 88 4.21 -10.08 13.05
N LYS A 89 2.99 -10.54 13.29
CA LYS A 89 2.46 -11.73 12.61
C LYS A 89 2.08 -11.35 11.19
N ARG A 90 2.50 -12.14 10.19
CA ARG A 90 2.14 -11.90 8.78
C ARG A 90 0.62 -11.91 8.59
N LEU A 91 0.12 -10.94 7.85
CA LEU A 91 -1.28 -10.89 7.43
C LEU A 91 -1.52 -11.85 6.26
N SER A 92 -2.70 -12.47 6.25
CA SER A 92 -3.20 -13.15 5.06
C SER A 92 -3.72 -12.11 4.07
N LEU A 93 -3.25 -12.18 2.83
CA LEU A 93 -3.70 -11.29 1.76
C LEU A 93 -4.85 -11.89 0.92
N ALA A 94 -5.36 -13.06 1.30
CA ALA A 94 -6.42 -13.77 0.55
C ALA A 94 -7.73 -12.98 0.43
N GLY A 95 -8.00 -12.06 1.37
CA GLY A 95 -9.17 -11.19 1.36
C GLY A 95 -9.01 -9.89 0.58
N ARG A 96 -7.83 -9.60 0.00
CA ARG A 96 -7.58 -8.34 -0.72
C ARG A 96 -8.35 -8.28 -2.03
N VAL A 97 -8.96 -7.13 -2.31
CA VAL A 97 -9.74 -6.87 -3.53
C VAL A 97 -9.19 -5.65 -4.25
N GLY A 98 -9.05 -5.72 -5.57
CA GLY A 98 -8.63 -4.58 -6.41
C GLY A 98 -7.12 -4.35 -6.51
N GLY A 99 -6.33 -4.80 -5.54
CA GLY A 99 -4.87 -4.84 -5.65
C GLY A 99 -4.35 -6.00 -6.50
N GLN A 100 -3.05 -6.02 -6.75
CA GLN A 100 -2.42 -7.16 -7.41
C GLN A 100 -2.62 -8.46 -6.61
N PRO A 101 -2.75 -9.61 -7.31
CA PRO A 101 -2.93 -10.89 -6.64
C PRO A 101 -1.81 -11.17 -5.63
N PRO A 102 -2.13 -11.77 -4.47
CA PRO A 102 -1.12 -12.18 -3.50
C PRO A 102 -0.01 -13.01 -4.15
N GLY A 103 1.25 -12.68 -3.87
CA GLY A 103 2.43 -13.42 -4.35
C GLY A 103 3.10 -12.86 -5.63
N GLN A 104 2.55 -11.82 -6.26
CA GLN A 104 3.22 -11.15 -7.40
C GLN A 104 4.04 -9.92 -7.00
N ALA A 105 3.75 -9.32 -5.84
CA ALA A 105 4.58 -8.25 -5.31
C ALA A 105 5.95 -8.82 -4.88
N GLN A 106 7.03 -8.19 -5.33
CA GLN A 106 8.39 -8.60 -5.00
C GLN A 106 8.88 -7.87 -3.75
N PRO A 107 9.71 -8.50 -2.90
CA PRO A 107 10.43 -7.78 -1.86
C PRO A 107 11.25 -6.65 -2.49
N MET A 108 11.06 -5.43 -1.99
CA MET A 108 11.82 -4.26 -2.41
C MET A 108 12.54 -3.64 -1.23
N ALA A 109 13.85 -3.55 -1.32
CA ALA A 109 14.67 -2.74 -0.43
C ALA A 109 14.45 -1.24 -0.71
N ARG A 110 14.68 -0.42 0.31
CA ARG A 110 14.52 1.05 0.25
C ARG A 110 15.19 1.69 -0.96
N TRP A 111 16.41 1.28 -1.25
CA TRP A 111 17.19 1.86 -2.35
C TRP A 111 16.65 1.46 -3.73
N GLN A 112 15.99 0.31 -3.88
CA GLN A 112 15.41 -0.14 -5.14
C GLN A 112 14.25 0.76 -5.60
N VAL A 113 13.51 1.35 -4.64
CA VAL A 113 12.46 2.35 -4.91
C VAL A 113 13.02 3.55 -5.68
N PHE A 114 14.17 4.06 -5.24
CA PHE A 114 14.75 5.28 -5.80
C PHE A 114 15.62 5.00 -7.01
N GLN A 115 16.41 3.91 -7.00
CA GLN A 115 17.34 3.58 -8.07
C GLN A 115 16.62 3.26 -9.40
N GLY A 116 15.42 2.68 -9.35
CA GLY A 116 14.65 2.32 -10.54
C GLY A 116 14.07 3.52 -11.31
N PHE A 117 14.18 4.74 -10.78
CA PHE A 117 13.63 5.93 -11.43
C PHE A 117 14.14 6.10 -12.88
N HIS A 118 13.24 6.42 -13.81
CA HIS A 118 13.54 6.66 -15.23
C HIS A 118 14.49 5.60 -15.84
N GLY A 119 14.14 4.33 -15.68
CA GLY A 119 14.91 3.22 -16.29
C GLY A 119 16.29 3.01 -15.66
N GLY A 120 16.48 3.35 -14.38
CA GLY A 120 17.75 3.17 -13.67
C GLY A 120 18.55 4.45 -13.47
N SER A 121 18.04 5.60 -13.90
CA SER A 121 18.62 6.94 -13.67
C SER A 121 18.38 7.47 -12.26
N GLY A 122 17.95 6.61 -11.34
CA GLY A 122 17.69 6.96 -9.96
C GLY A 122 18.95 7.13 -9.13
N TRP A 123 18.76 7.36 -7.83
CA TRP A 123 19.84 7.48 -6.86
C TRP A 123 19.69 6.45 -5.75
N ARG A 124 20.79 6.12 -5.09
CA ARG A 124 20.77 5.41 -3.81
C ARG A 124 20.81 6.45 -2.70
N PRO A 125 19.73 6.62 -1.91
CA PRO A 125 19.80 7.51 -0.76
C PRO A 125 20.87 7.00 0.19
N VAL A 126 21.86 7.85 0.47
CA VAL A 126 22.81 7.66 1.56
C VAL A 126 22.35 8.51 2.73
N ALA A 127 22.53 8.03 3.95
CA ALA A 127 22.42 8.91 5.11
C ALA A 127 23.42 10.07 4.91
N PRO A 128 23.11 11.30 5.35
CA PRO A 128 24.12 12.33 5.42
C PRO A 128 25.33 11.77 6.15
N ILE A 129 26.51 11.92 5.56
CA ILE A 129 27.75 11.71 6.29
C ILE A 129 27.70 12.79 7.38
N GLY A 130 27.53 12.38 8.64
CA GLY A 130 27.53 13.30 9.75
C GLY A 130 28.85 14.08 9.81
N PRO A 131 28.89 15.24 10.49
CA PRO A 131 30.16 15.87 10.83
C PRO A 131 31.06 14.91 11.63
#